data_AF-A0AAU5MXS1-F1
#
_entry.id   AF-A0AAU5MXS1-F1
#
_cell.length_a   1.000
_cell.length_b   1.000
_cell.length_c   1.000
_cell.angle_alpha   90.00
_cell.angle_beta   90.00
_cell.angle_gamma   90.00
#
_symmetry.space_group_name_H-M   'P 1'
#
loop_
_entity.id
_entity.type
_entity.pdbx_description
1 polymer ?
#
loop_
_entity_poly.entity_id
_entity_poly.type
_entity_poly.pdbx_seq_one_letter_code
_entity_poly.pdbx_strand_id
1 'polypeptide(L)' 'MGGFTEAALERVRAARTRLDAASEADDAYEVAMAEDELEDALRLARKHGLSTEDGVGGQ' A
#
# COMPACT_ATOMS: atom_id res chain seq x y z
N MET A 1 -6.60 -12.96 -16.67
CA MET A 1 -7.75 -12.40 -15.92
C MET A 1 -7.30 -12.11 -14.49
N GLY A 2 -6.59 -10.99 -14.28
CA GLY A 2 -6.11 -10.57 -12.95
C GLY A 2 -5.85 -9.06 -12.80
N GLY A 3 -6.22 -8.24 -13.80
CA GLY A 3 -5.73 -6.86 -13.90
C GLY A 3 -6.13 -5.92 -12.76
N PHE A 4 -7.29 -6.14 -12.12
CA PHE A 4 -7.67 -5.33 -10.96
C PHE A 4 -6.85 -5.71 -9.71
N THR A 5 -6.68 -7.01 -9.45
CA THR A 5 -5.90 -7.52 -8.32
C THR A 5 -4.44 -7.10 -8.42
N GLU A 6 -3.86 -7.24 -9.60
CA GLU A 6 -2.48 -6.85 -9.88
C GLU A 6 -2.30 -5.34 -9.73
N ALA A 7 -3.21 -4.53 -10.28
CA ALA A 7 -3.18 -3.07 -10.12
C ALA A 7 -3.37 -2.64 -8.65
N ALA A 8 -4.21 -3.33 -7.88
CA ALA A 8 -4.40 -3.04 -6.45
C ALA A 8 -3.12 -3.34 -5.65
N LEU A 9 -2.45 -4.46 -5.92
CA LEU A 9 -1.18 -4.81 -5.28
C LEU A 9 -0.05 -3.87 -5.69
N GLU A 10 0.02 -3.47 -6.96
CA GLU A 10 0.97 -2.48 -7.45
C GLU A 10 0.76 -1.14 -6.74
N ARG A 11 -0.49 -0.71 -6.55
CA ARG A 11 -0.80 0.52 -5.83
C ARG A 11 -0.37 0.48 -4.37
N VAL A 12 -0.57 -0.65 -3.68
CA VAL A 12 -0.07 -0.84 -2.31
C VAL A 12 1.45 -0.72 -2.26
N ARG A 13 2.17 -1.33 -3.21
CA ARG A 13 3.63 -1.24 -3.30
C ARG A 13 4.10 0.20 -3.56
N ALA A 14 3.47 0.89 -4.49
CA ALA A 14 3.79 2.26 -4.84
C ALA A 14 3.58 3.22 -3.65
N ALA A 15 2.46 3.07 -2.92
CA ALA A 15 2.16 3.88 -1.75
C ALA A 15 3.18 3.65 -0.61
N ARG A 16 3.61 2.40 -0.39
CA ARG A 16 4.69 2.09 0.57
C ARG A 16 6.02 2.74 0.18
N THR A 17 6.42 2.63 -1.08
CA THR A 17 7.64 3.29 -1.57
C THR A 17 7.58 4.82 -1.43
N ARG A 18 6.42 5.43 -1.69
CA ARG A 18 6.23 6.87 -1.50
C ARG A 18 6.33 7.25 -0.03
N LEU A 19 5.73 6.47 0.87
CA LEU A 19 5.79 6.70 2.30
C LEU A 19 7.24 6.63 2.83
N ASP A 20 8.00 5.63 2.40
CA ASP A 20 9.42 5.50 2.77
C ASP A 20 10.21 6.71 2.28
N ALA A 21 10.04 7.10 1.01
CA ALA A 21 10.73 8.27 0.44
C ALA A 21 10.35 9.59 1.12
N ALA A 22 9.07 9.78 1.46
CA ALA A 22 8.58 10.97 2.16
C ALA A 22 9.12 11.03 3.60
N SER A 23 9.23 9.87 4.26
CA SER A 23 9.81 9.74 5.60
C SER A 23 11.31 10.06 5.59
N GLU A 24 12.05 9.57 4.59
CA GLU A 24 13.47 9.88 4.42
C GLU A 24 13.72 11.38 4.12
N ALA A 25 12.77 12.03 3.46
CA ALA A 25 12.83 13.45 3.15
C ALA A 25 12.35 14.37 4.31
N ASP A 26 11.86 13.80 5.41
CA ASP A 26 11.20 14.50 6.52
C ASP A 26 10.05 15.41 6.05
N ASP A 27 9.34 14.99 4.99
CA ASP A 27 8.21 15.72 4.41
C ASP A 27 6.91 15.22 5.05
N ALA A 28 6.52 15.85 6.16
CA ALA A 28 5.33 15.47 6.92
C ALA A 28 4.02 15.54 6.12
N TYR A 29 3.93 16.41 5.11
CA TYR A 29 2.75 16.50 4.26
C TYR A 29 2.67 15.30 3.31
N GLU A 30 3.78 14.98 2.66
CA GLU A 30 3.86 13.84 1.75
C GLU A 30 3.72 12.50 2.48
N VAL A 31 4.21 12.41 3.72
CA VAL A 31 3.97 11.26 4.61
C VAL A 31 2.47 11.07 4.81
N ALA A 32 1.74 12.11 5.24
CA ALA A 32 0.30 12.01 5.48
C ALA A 32 -0.49 11.63 4.22
N MET A 33 -0.09 12.18 3.05
CA MET A 33 -0.70 11.83 1.76
C MET A 33 -0.43 10.37 1.37
N ALA A 34 0.79 9.88 1.57
CA ALA A 34 1.16 8.51 1.26
C ALA A 34 0.49 7.50 2.20
N GLU A 35 0.31 7.84 3.47
CA GLU A 35 -0.43 7.03 4.45
C GLU A 35 -1.91 6.89 4.08
N ASP A 36 -2.59 7.98 3.72
CA ASP A 36 -4.00 7.97 3.28
C ASP A 36 -4.17 7.10 2.01
N GLU A 37 -3.29 7.28 1.03
CA GLU A 37 -3.30 6.47 -0.20
C GLU A 37 -3.02 4.98 0.07
N LEU A 38 -2.09 4.68 0.99
CA LEU A 38 -1.82 3.31 1.40
C LEU A 38 -3.03 2.68 2.09
N GLU A 39 -3.70 3.41 3.00
CA GLU A 39 -4.91 2.92 3.67
C GLU A 39 -6.03 2.61 2.67
N ASP A 40 -6.25 3.50 1.71
CA ASP A 40 -7.23 3.33 0.64
C ASP A 40 -6.93 2.09 -0.22
N ALA A 41 -5.67 1.93 -0.62
CA ALA A 41 -5.23 0.77 -1.40
C ALA A 41 -5.39 -0.54 -0.61
N LEU A 42 -5.05 -0.55 0.68
CA LEU A 42 -5.24 -1.71 1.57
C LEU A 42 -6.71 -2.01 1.81
N ARG A 43 -7.57 -0.99 1.95
CA ARG A 43 -9.02 -1.14 2.11
C ARG A 43 -9.63 -1.74 0.85
N LEU A 44 -9.22 -1.26 -0.32
CA LEU A 44 -9.64 -1.81 -1.61
C LEU A 44 -9.20 -3.27 -1.74
N ALA A 45 -7.93 -3.57 -1.47
CA ALA A 45 -7.40 -4.92 -1.56
C ALA A 45 -8.16 -5.91 -0.64
N ARG A 46 -8.40 -5.51 0.62
CA ARG A 46 -9.18 -6.30 1.58
C ARG A 46 -10.62 -6.54 1.14
N LYS A 47 -11.29 -5.54 0.56
CA LYS A 47 -12.65 -5.68 0.00
C LYS A 47 -12.73 -6.76 -1.09
N HIS A 48 -11.62 -6.98 -1.79
CA HIS A 48 -11.51 -7.98 -2.85
C HIS A 48 -10.86 -9.30 -2.38
N GLY A 49 -10.67 -9.49 -1.07
CA GLY A 49 -10.12 -10.72 -0.50
C GLY A 49 -8.61 -10.90 -0.72
N LEU A 50 -7.89 -9.82 -1.04
CA LEU A 50 -6.46 -9.85 -1.26
C LEU A 50 -5.74 -9.68 0.08
N SER A 51 -4.89 -10.65 0.42
CA SER A 51 -3.91 -10.47 1.50
C SER A 51 -2.80 -9.56 0.99
N THR A 52 -2.66 -8.41 1.65
CA THR A 52 -1.62 -7.39 1.41
C THR A 52 -0.55 -7.41 2.50
N GLU A 53 -0.71 -8.31 3.46
CA GLU A 53 0.30 -8.68 4.42
C GLU A 53 1.38 -9.42 3.63
N ASP A 54 2.60 -8.89 3.63
CA ASP A 54 3.78 -9.72 3.38
C ASP A 54 3.83 -10.72 4.53
N GLY A 55 3.11 -11.83 4.37
CA GLY A 55 3.08 -12.91 5.31
C GLY A 55 4.48 -13.49 5.45
N VAL A 56 5.22 -13.03 6.45
CA VAL A 56 6.03 -13.96 7.24
C VAL A 56 5.05 -14.98 7.79
N GLY A 57 5.01 -16.15 7.13
CA GLY A 57 4.28 -17.29 7.62
C GLY A 57 4.74 -17.63 9.04
N GLY A 58 3.78 -17.80 9.93
CA GLY A 58 4.00 -18.28 11.29
C GLY A 58 2.69 -18.85 11.80
N GLN A 59 2.64 -20.18 11.83
CA GLN A 59 1.61 -21.00 12.46
C GLN A 59 1.48 -20.70 13.95
#